data_AF-A0A6P0T8D9-F1
#
_entry.id   AF-A0A6P0T8D9-F1
#
_cell.length_a   1.000
_cell.length_b   1.000
_cell.length_c   1.000
_cell.angle_alpha   90.00
_cell.angle_beta   90.00
_cell.angle_gamma   90.00
#
_symmetry.space_group_name_H-M   'P 1'
#
loop_
_entity.id
_entity.type
_entity.pdbx_description
1 polymer ?
#
loop_
_entity_poly.entity_id
_entity_poly.type
_entity_poly.pdbx_seq_one_letter_code
_entity_poly.pdbx_strand_id
1 'polypeptide(L)'
;MRPIIWTHGIQTYSVFIKMVENQQPTQLSTAVLYDTDFMAWCETQANLLRTHNYDQLDHANLLEELEDMGREQFRKTLSLVRQIIIHILQVQTFPSDQACHHWRSEVVAFQNDLEDVVSGSIRHRFEQQEAFNTQQQKALRQLSKKYPETTFQTLEKMSLDELIHWSDPDQ
;
A
#
# COMPACT_ATOMS: atom_id res chain seq x y z
N MET A 1 -3.79 22.39 -44.33
CA MET A 1 -4.93 21.64 -43.77
C MET A 1 -4.38 20.58 -42.82
N ARG A 2 -4.80 20.58 -41.55
CA ARG A 2 -4.67 19.43 -40.61
C ARG A 2 -6.04 18.71 -40.56
N PRO A 3 -6.21 17.51 -39.99
CA PRO A 3 -5.35 16.31 -39.88
C PRO A 3 -6.11 15.01 -40.28
N ILE A 4 -5.44 13.86 -40.37
CA ILE A 4 -6.04 12.55 -40.08
C ILE A 4 -5.01 11.73 -39.29
N ILE A 5 -5.29 11.45 -38.02
CA ILE A 5 -4.52 10.53 -37.19
C ILE A 5 -5.52 9.51 -36.64
N TRP A 6 -5.32 8.23 -36.95
CA TRP A 6 -5.91 7.12 -36.23
C TRP A 6 -4.79 6.24 -35.66
N THR A 7 -4.79 6.18 -34.33
CA THR A 7 -4.36 5.14 -33.38
C THR A 7 -3.40 4.03 -33.84
N HIS A 8 -2.27 3.87 -33.15
CA HIS A 8 -2.04 2.86 -32.09
C HIS A 8 -0.54 2.83 -31.69
N GLY A 9 -0.30 2.79 -30.37
CA GLY A 9 0.72 1.93 -29.79
C GLY A 9 2.19 2.40 -29.84
N ILE A 10 2.69 2.79 -28.67
CA ILE A 10 4.06 2.56 -28.19
C ILE A 10 5.17 3.07 -29.13
N GLN A 11 5.44 4.37 -29.12
CA GLN A 11 6.64 4.91 -29.76
C GLN A 11 7.27 6.09 -29.02
N THR A 12 7.27 6.06 -27.68
CA THR A 12 7.99 7.05 -26.86
C THR A 12 9.18 6.45 -26.10
N TYR A 13 9.20 5.14 -25.85
CA TYR A 13 10.31 4.49 -25.13
C TYR A 13 11.61 4.37 -25.94
N SER A 14 11.56 4.34 -27.28
CA SER A 14 12.74 4.05 -28.10
C SER A 14 13.59 5.27 -28.48
N VAL A 15 13.03 6.49 -28.42
CA VAL A 15 13.77 7.70 -28.80
C VAL A 15 14.67 8.20 -27.67
N PHE A 16 14.27 7.99 -26.41
CA PHE A 16 15.06 8.39 -25.23
C PHE A 16 16.25 7.46 -24.98
N ILE A 17 16.09 6.15 -25.19
CA ILE A 17 17.19 5.17 -25.04
C ILE A 17 18.33 5.41 -26.04
N LYS A 18 18.04 5.92 -27.24
CA LYS A 18 19.10 6.25 -28.23
C LYS A 18 19.85 7.57 -27.95
N MET A 19 19.32 8.45 -27.09
CA MET A 19 20.05 9.69 -26.71
C MET A 19 21.02 9.48 -25.54
N VAL A 20 20.88 8.38 -24.78
CA VAL A 20 21.70 8.06 -23.59
C VAL A 20 22.80 7.02 -23.91
N GLU A 21 22.98 6.63 -25.17
CA GLU A 21 23.95 5.59 -25.54
C GLU A 21 25.43 6.06 -25.55
N ASN A 22 25.71 7.33 -25.24
CA ASN A 22 27.08 7.86 -25.32
C ASN A 22 27.52 8.83 -24.21
N GLN A 23 26.74 8.98 -23.13
CA GLN A 23 27.17 9.72 -21.93
C GLN A 23 26.72 9.00 -20.67
N GLN A 24 27.66 8.79 -19.73
CA GLN A 24 27.34 8.25 -18.41
C GLN A 24 26.37 9.20 -17.68
N PRO A 25 25.26 8.70 -17.12
CA PRO A 25 24.32 9.54 -16.38
C PRO A 25 25.03 10.16 -15.17
N THR A 26 24.89 11.47 -15.02
CA THR A 26 25.43 12.21 -13.86
C THR A 26 24.36 12.29 -12.77
N GLN A 27 24.74 12.43 -11.50
CA GLN A 27 23.79 12.52 -10.38
C GLN A 27 22.73 13.63 -10.55
N LEU A 28 23.06 14.75 -11.20
CA LEU A 28 22.11 15.82 -11.53
C LEU A 28 21.04 15.37 -12.55
N SER A 29 21.40 14.48 -13.49
CA SER A 29 20.47 13.94 -14.47
C SER A 29 19.53 12.89 -13.88
N THR A 30 19.96 12.17 -12.84
CA THR A 30 19.10 11.18 -12.16
C THR A 30 18.09 11.87 -11.26
N ALA A 31 18.45 12.92 -10.53
CA ALA A 31 17.49 13.67 -9.71
C ALA A 31 16.33 14.25 -10.54
N VAL A 32 16.59 14.72 -11.76
CA VAL A 32 15.52 15.19 -12.68
C VAL A 32 14.61 14.05 -13.13
N LEU A 33 15.15 12.85 -13.36
CA LEU A 33 14.34 11.68 -13.71
C LEU A 33 13.45 11.24 -12.55
N TYR A 34 13.91 11.36 -11.30
CA TYR A 34 13.08 11.03 -10.13
C TYR A 34 11.74 11.78 -10.15
N ASP A 35 11.79 13.09 -10.38
CA ASP A 35 10.58 13.94 -10.39
C ASP A 35 9.72 13.79 -11.66
N THR A 36 10.31 13.40 -12.80
CA THR A 36 9.66 13.47 -14.12
C THR A 36 9.29 12.13 -14.72
N ASP A 37 10.04 11.07 -14.40
CA ASP A 37 9.83 9.69 -14.86
C ASP A 37 10.45 8.70 -13.85
N PHE A 38 9.72 8.46 -12.76
CA PHE A 38 10.13 7.59 -11.67
C PHE A 38 10.49 6.17 -12.13
N MET A 39 9.80 5.64 -13.15
CA MET A 39 10.09 4.31 -13.67
C MET A 39 11.45 4.27 -14.37
N ALA A 40 11.73 5.25 -15.24
CA ALA A 40 13.04 5.38 -15.88
C ALA A 40 14.16 5.64 -14.85
N TRP A 41 13.88 6.39 -13.79
CA TRP A 41 14.80 6.56 -12.67
C TRP A 41 15.11 5.23 -11.97
N CYS A 42 14.07 4.45 -11.61
CA CYS A 42 14.23 3.13 -11.00
C CYS A 42 15.09 2.18 -11.85
N GLU A 43 14.83 2.11 -13.16
CA GLU A 43 15.60 1.28 -14.09
C GLU A 43 17.06 1.74 -14.16
N THR A 44 17.30 3.04 -14.16
CA THR A 44 18.64 3.64 -14.17
C THR A 44 19.41 3.27 -12.89
N GLN A 45 18.82 3.48 -11.70
CA GLN A 45 19.46 3.12 -10.43
C GLN A 45 19.75 1.62 -10.34
N ALA A 46 18.81 0.77 -10.79
CA ALA A 46 19.00 -0.67 -10.81
C ALA A 46 20.14 -1.09 -11.76
N ASN A 47 20.29 -0.43 -12.90
CA ASN A 47 21.40 -0.69 -13.82
C ASN A 47 22.76 -0.25 -13.24
N LEU A 48 22.81 0.91 -12.56
CA LEU A 48 24.02 1.38 -11.88
C LEU A 48 24.45 0.40 -10.77
N LEU A 49 23.50 -0.12 -9.98
CA LEU A 49 23.76 -1.17 -8.99
C LEU A 49 24.32 -2.44 -9.62
N ARG A 50 23.70 -2.96 -10.70
CA ARG A 50 24.16 -4.19 -11.40
C ARG A 50 25.55 -4.04 -12.00
N THR A 51 25.89 -2.85 -12.50
CA THR A 51 27.19 -2.55 -13.12
C THR A 51 28.24 -2.09 -12.11
N HIS A 52 27.90 -2.09 -10.81
CA HIS A 52 28.79 -1.69 -9.71
C HIS A 52 29.29 -0.23 -9.81
N ASN A 53 28.53 0.64 -10.49
CA ASN A 53 28.87 2.03 -10.70
C ASN A 53 28.25 2.91 -9.58
N TYR A 54 28.70 2.68 -8.35
CA TYR A 54 28.10 3.25 -7.14
C TYR A 54 28.27 4.76 -7.00
N ASP A 55 29.28 5.34 -7.66
CA ASP A 55 29.56 6.78 -7.63
C ASP A 55 28.47 7.60 -8.34
N GLN A 56 27.67 6.97 -9.21
CA GLN A 56 26.59 7.61 -9.97
C GLN A 56 25.21 7.40 -9.34
N LEU A 57 25.11 6.63 -8.25
CA LEU A 57 23.83 6.41 -7.59
C LEU A 57 23.29 7.71 -7.01
N ASP A 58 21.97 7.84 -7.09
CA ASP A 58 21.22 8.92 -6.45
C ASP A 58 20.94 8.57 -4.99
N HIS A 59 21.99 8.63 -4.15
CA HIS A 59 21.97 8.13 -2.77
C HIS A 59 20.87 8.77 -1.90
N ALA A 60 20.57 10.07 -2.11
CA ALA A 60 19.57 10.77 -1.31
C ALA A 60 18.17 10.25 -1.59
N ASN A 61 17.78 10.22 -2.88
CA ASN A 61 16.47 9.72 -3.29
C ASN A 61 16.35 8.20 -3.04
N LEU A 62 17.43 7.42 -3.21
CA LEU A 62 17.42 5.99 -2.86
C LEU A 62 17.20 5.75 -1.37
N LEU A 63 17.84 6.53 -0.50
CA LEU A 63 17.63 6.43 0.94
C LEU A 63 16.18 6.77 1.30
N GLU A 64 15.66 7.87 0.75
CA GLU A 64 14.26 8.28 0.95
C GLU A 64 13.29 7.17 0.52
N GLU A 65 13.44 6.63 -0.69
CA GLU A 65 12.60 5.54 -1.20
C GLU A 65 12.70 4.27 -0.32
N LEU A 66 13.90 3.90 0.14
CA LEU A 66 14.05 2.74 1.03
C LEU A 66 13.34 2.94 2.37
N GLU A 67 13.43 4.13 2.95
CA GLU A 67 12.71 4.44 4.16
C GLU A 67 11.20 4.51 3.95
N ASP A 68 10.76 5.09 2.82
CA ASP A 68 9.35 5.21 2.47
C ASP A 68 8.71 3.86 2.16
N MET A 69 9.42 2.95 1.50
CA MET A 69 8.95 1.58 1.28
C MET A 69 8.56 0.89 2.61
N GLY A 70 9.39 1.03 3.64
CA GLY A 70 9.10 0.46 4.97
C GLY A 70 7.92 1.17 5.67
N ARG A 71 7.79 2.48 5.49
CA ARG A 71 6.64 3.25 6.00
C ARG A 71 5.35 2.88 5.30
N GLU A 72 5.39 2.69 3.98
CA GLU A 72 4.22 2.42 3.16
C GLU A 72 3.67 1.02 3.39
N GLN A 73 4.54 0.00 3.49
CA GLN A 73 4.09 -1.35 3.89
C GLN A 73 3.37 -1.32 5.24
N PHE A 74 3.92 -0.61 6.23
CA PHE A 74 3.27 -0.48 7.53
C PHE A 74 1.94 0.30 7.44
N ARG A 75 1.86 1.38 6.66
CA ARG A 75 0.61 2.11 6.42
C ARG A 75 -0.44 1.22 5.75
N LYS A 76 -0.05 0.40 4.78
CA LYS A 76 -0.92 -0.59 4.13
C LYS A 76 -1.47 -1.58 5.16
N THR A 77 -0.61 -2.16 6.00
CA THR A 77 -1.04 -3.03 7.14
C THR A 77 -2.08 -2.32 8.01
N LEU A 78 -1.82 -1.09 8.45
CA LEU A 78 -2.75 -0.33 9.29
C LEU A 78 -4.10 -0.07 8.59
N SER A 79 -4.09 0.15 7.28
CA SER A 79 -5.30 0.35 6.50
C SER A 79 -6.13 -0.92 6.42
N LEU A 80 -5.51 -2.06 6.09
CA LEU A 80 -6.16 -3.37 6.02
C LEU A 80 -6.78 -3.77 7.35
N VAL A 81 -6.02 -3.65 8.45
CA VAL A 81 -6.52 -3.88 9.82
C VAL A 81 -7.77 -3.03 10.11
N ARG A 82 -7.75 -1.74 9.75
CA ARG A 82 -8.91 -0.87 9.96
C ARG A 82 -10.13 -1.35 9.18
N GLN A 83 -9.97 -1.79 7.93
CA GLN A 83 -11.08 -2.28 7.12
C GLN A 83 -11.65 -3.59 7.64
N ILE A 84 -10.78 -4.52 8.08
CA ILE A 84 -11.21 -5.75 8.76
C ILE A 84 -12.06 -5.40 9.99
N ILE A 85 -11.56 -4.51 10.87
CA ILE A 85 -12.30 -4.09 12.07
C ILE A 85 -13.66 -3.48 11.70
N ILE A 86 -13.71 -2.61 10.69
CA ILE A 86 -14.97 -1.99 10.22
C ILE A 86 -15.99 -3.07 9.85
N HIS A 87 -15.60 -4.06 9.06
CA HIS A 87 -16.53 -5.07 8.58
C HIS A 87 -16.91 -6.09 9.66
N ILE A 88 -16.00 -6.47 10.56
CA ILE A 88 -16.35 -7.28 11.74
C ILE A 88 -17.43 -6.57 12.56
N LEU A 89 -17.24 -5.28 12.84
CA LEU A 89 -18.21 -4.49 13.60
C LEU A 89 -19.56 -4.39 12.90
N GLN A 90 -19.59 -4.22 11.58
CA GLN A 90 -20.83 -4.19 10.81
C GLN A 90 -21.54 -5.56 10.81
N VAL A 91 -20.81 -6.66 10.65
CA VAL A 91 -21.36 -8.02 10.69
C VAL A 91 -21.99 -8.31 12.05
N GLN A 92 -21.28 -8.02 13.15
CA GLN A 92 -21.79 -8.22 14.51
C GLN A 92 -23.00 -7.34 14.84
N THR A 93 -23.04 -6.12 14.30
CA THR A 93 -24.10 -5.15 14.62
C THR A 93 -25.35 -5.38 13.75
N PHE A 94 -25.18 -5.79 12.50
CA PHE A 94 -26.27 -5.94 11.54
C PHE A 94 -26.26 -7.32 10.86
N PRO A 95 -26.38 -8.43 11.62
CA PRO A 95 -26.26 -9.78 11.08
C PRO A 95 -27.36 -10.12 10.06
N SER A 96 -28.53 -9.47 10.15
CA SER A 96 -29.67 -9.66 9.25
C SER A 96 -29.70 -8.69 8.05
N ASP A 97 -28.72 -7.80 7.91
CA ASP A 97 -28.64 -6.89 6.77
C ASP A 97 -28.28 -7.68 5.49
N GLN A 98 -28.87 -7.29 4.36
CA GLN A 98 -28.59 -7.90 3.06
C GLN A 98 -27.11 -7.76 2.67
N ALA A 99 -26.43 -6.71 3.15
CA ALA A 99 -25.01 -6.48 2.91
C ALA A 99 -24.08 -7.34 3.80
N CYS A 100 -24.60 -8.06 4.79
CA CYS A 100 -23.80 -8.83 5.74
C CYS A 100 -22.90 -9.87 5.05
N HIS A 101 -23.42 -10.57 4.03
CA HIS A 101 -22.62 -11.50 3.23
C HIS A 101 -21.46 -10.82 2.51
N HIS A 102 -21.68 -9.62 1.96
CA HIS A 102 -20.62 -8.87 1.30
C HIS A 102 -19.53 -8.44 2.30
N TRP A 103 -19.90 -7.93 3.47
CA TRP A 103 -18.92 -7.54 4.49
C TRP A 103 -18.07 -8.72 4.96
N ARG A 104 -18.66 -9.92 5.10
CA ARG A 104 -17.89 -11.14 5.40
C ARG A 104 -16.89 -11.46 4.29
N SER A 105 -17.30 -11.37 3.03
CA SER A 105 -16.37 -11.57 1.91
C SER A 105 -15.25 -10.54 1.88
N GLU A 106 -15.53 -9.28 2.21
CA GLU A 106 -14.51 -8.24 2.33
C GLU A 106 -13.54 -8.50 3.48
N VAL A 107 -14.00 -9.04 4.63
CA VAL A 107 -13.10 -9.47 5.71
C VAL A 107 -12.09 -10.48 5.19
N VAL A 108 -12.55 -11.52 4.50
CA VAL A 108 -11.66 -12.55 3.93
C VAL A 108 -10.69 -11.96 2.91
N ALA A 109 -11.17 -11.06 2.05
CA ALA A 109 -10.30 -10.37 1.07
C ALA A 109 -9.19 -9.57 1.76
N PHE A 110 -9.55 -8.77 2.78
CA PHE A 110 -8.56 -7.98 3.52
C PHE A 110 -7.65 -8.83 4.40
N GLN A 111 -8.09 -9.99 4.88
CA GLN A 111 -7.24 -10.96 5.58
C GLN A 111 -6.17 -11.53 4.66
N ASN A 112 -6.54 -11.94 3.44
CA ASN A 112 -5.57 -12.40 2.43
C ASN A 112 -4.57 -11.29 2.07
N ASP A 113 -5.06 -10.08 1.79
CA ASP A 113 -4.19 -8.93 1.51
C ASP A 113 -3.28 -8.58 2.70
N LEU A 114 -3.78 -8.80 3.92
CA LEU A 114 -3.01 -8.57 5.15
C LEU A 114 -1.91 -9.62 5.27
N GLU A 115 -2.24 -10.90 5.08
CA GLU A 115 -1.30 -12.02 5.08
C GLU A 115 -0.14 -11.79 4.09
N ASP A 116 -0.44 -11.31 2.89
CA ASP A 116 0.55 -11.01 1.84
C ASP A 116 1.56 -9.91 2.24
N VAL A 117 1.18 -8.98 3.11
CA VAL A 117 2.04 -7.84 3.48
C VAL A 117 2.74 -8.00 4.83
N VAL A 118 2.23 -8.86 5.72
CA VAL A 118 2.76 -8.92 7.09
C VAL A 118 4.05 -9.72 7.18
N SER A 119 5.12 -9.06 7.62
CA SER A 119 6.39 -9.69 8.01
C SER A 119 6.54 -9.77 9.53
N GLY A 120 7.61 -10.42 10.01
CA GLY A 120 7.95 -10.44 11.44
C GLY A 120 8.22 -9.05 12.02
N SER A 121 8.86 -8.16 11.26
CA SER A 121 9.12 -6.77 11.69
C SER A 121 7.84 -5.94 11.74
N ILE A 122 6.90 -6.16 10.82
CA ILE A 122 5.58 -5.50 10.83
C ILE A 122 4.75 -5.95 12.03
N ARG A 123 4.71 -7.25 12.34
CA ARG A 123 4.05 -7.78 13.55
C ARG A 123 4.58 -7.12 14.81
N HIS A 124 5.90 -7.16 14.98
CA HIS A 124 6.56 -6.56 16.14
C HIS A 124 6.26 -5.06 16.26
N ARG A 125 6.35 -4.30 15.15
CA ARG A 125 6.04 -2.87 15.14
C ARG A 125 4.57 -2.59 15.47
N PHE A 126 3.65 -3.39 14.96
CA PHE A 126 2.22 -3.25 15.21
C PHE A 126 1.90 -3.42 16.70
N GLU A 127 2.49 -4.42 17.35
CA GLU A 127 2.37 -4.68 18.78
C GLU A 127 2.98 -3.57 19.63
N GLN A 128 4.22 -3.18 19.32
CA GLN A 128 4.91 -2.11 20.06
C GLN A 128 4.15 -0.78 20.03
N GLN A 129 3.50 -0.47 18.90
CA GLN A 129 2.74 0.77 18.75
C GLN A 129 1.29 0.68 19.25
N GLU A 130 0.88 -0.47 19.81
CA GLU A 130 -0.50 -0.76 20.18
C GLU A 130 -1.50 -0.40 19.07
N ALA A 131 -1.12 -0.68 17.82
CA ALA A 131 -1.75 -0.10 16.65
C ALA A 131 -3.20 -0.55 16.47
N PHE A 132 -3.59 -1.71 17.01
CA PHE A 132 -4.97 -2.21 17.01
C PHE A 132 -5.95 -1.19 17.58
N ASN A 133 -5.71 -0.69 18.80
CA ASN A 133 -6.59 0.24 19.48
C ASN A 133 -6.75 1.53 18.66
N THR A 134 -5.65 2.03 18.09
CA THR A 134 -5.66 3.21 17.23
C THR A 134 -6.51 2.98 15.97
N GLN A 135 -6.38 1.83 15.31
CA GLN A 135 -7.19 1.53 14.12
C GLN A 135 -8.65 1.28 14.47
N GLN A 136 -8.95 0.64 15.60
CA GLN A 136 -10.31 0.47 16.08
C GLN A 136 -10.99 1.82 16.34
N GLN A 137 -10.32 2.77 16.98
CA GLN A 137 -10.87 4.11 17.21
C GLN A 137 -11.14 4.84 15.88
N LYS A 138 -10.29 4.66 14.87
CA LYS A 138 -10.54 5.21 13.53
C LYS A 138 -11.73 4.54 12.84
N ALA A 139 -11.85 3.22 12.94
CA ALA A 139 -12.99 2.45 12.44
C ALA A 139 -14.31 2.93 13.07
N LEU A 140 -14.35 3.05 14.39
CA LEU A 140 -15.52 3.53 15.14
C LEU A 140 -15.90 4.96 14.75
N ARG A 141 -14.94 5.87 14.56
CA ARG A 141 -15.19 7.23 14.06
C ARG A 141 -15.78 7.25 12.66
N GLN A 142 -15.34 6.35 11.78
CA GLN A 142 -15.89 6.23 10.43
C GLN A 142 -17.31 5.66 10.46
N LEU A 143 -17.54 4.64 11.27
CA LEU A 143 -18.84 4.00 11.42
C LEU A 143 -19.87 4.91 12.09
N SER A 144 -19.51 5.65 13.13
CA SER A 144 -20.42 6.61 13.79
C SER A 144 -20.88 7.72 12.85
N LYS A 145 -20.02 8.15 11.91
CA LYS A 145 -20.42 9.09 10.86
C LYS A 145 -21.40 8.47 9.86
N LYS A 146 -21.22 7.18 9.53
CA LYS A 146 -22.06 6.45 8.57
C LYS A 146 -23.40 6.02 9.19
N TYR A 147 -23.41 5.70 10.48
CA TYR A 147 -24.55 5.20 11.24
C TYR A 147 -24.69 6.02 12.54
N PRO A 148 -25.21 7.27 12.47
CA PRO A 148 -25.23 8.18 13.61
C PRO A 148 -26.08 7.71 14.79
N GLU A 149 -27.11 6.90 14.52
CA GLU A 149 -28.02 6.35 15.53
C GLU A 149 -27.57 4.98 16.07
N THR A 150 -26.38 4.51 15.69
CA THR A 150 -25.87 3.18 16.06
C THR A 150 -24.64 3.28 16.94
N THR A 151 -24.69 2.58 18.08
CA THR A 151 -23.54 2.38 18.96
C THR A 151 -22.89 1.04 18.64
N PHE A 152 -21.64 1.07 18.16
CA PHE A 152 -20.84 -0.12 17.91
C PHE A 152 -20.09 -0.52 19.19
N GLN A 153 -20.11 -1.81 19.52
CA GLN A 153 -19.31 -2.35 20.62
C GLN A 153 -17.84 -2.43 20.22
N THR A 154 -16.92 -2.19 21.15
CA THR A 154 -15.48 -2.35 20.90
C THR A 154 -15.12 -3.82 20.80
N LEU A 155 -14.23 -4.18 19.88
CA LEU A 155 -13.63 -5.52 19.84
C LEU A 155 -12.53 -5.64 20.91
N GLU A 156 -12.32 -6.85 21.43
CA GLU A 156 -11.13 -7.16 22.21
C GLU A 156 -9.86 -6.94 21.37
N LYS A 157 -8.75 -6.61 22.04
CA LYS A 157 -7.47 -6.38 21.38
C LYS A 157 -7.02 -7.67 20.69
N MET A 158 -6.73 -7.57 19.40
CA MET A 158 -6.17 -8.67 18.61
C MET A 158 -4.81 -8.30 18.01
N SER A 159 -3.94 -9.30 17.93
CA SER A 159 -2.73 -9.33 17.12
C SER A 159 -3.07 -9.38 15.63
N LEU A 160 -2.05 -9.21 14.79
CA LEU A 160 -2.23 -9.38 13.34
C LEU A 160 -2.60 -10.83 12.99
N ASP A 161 -2.02 -11.81 13.67
CA ASP A 161 -2.30 -13.23 13.39
C ASP A 161 -3.73 -13.60 13.81
N GLU A 162 -4.22 -13.10 14.95
CA GLU A 162 -5.62 -13.27 15.33
C GLU A 162 -6.58 -12.60 14.34
N LEU A 163 -6.23 -11.43 13.80
CA LEU A 163 -7.02 -10.76 12.76
C LEU A 163 -7.04 -11.54 11.43
N ILE A 164 -5.90 -12.09 11.01
CA ILE A 164 -5.77 -12.89 9.77
C ILE A 164 -6.64 -14.14 9.86
N HIS A 165 -6.68 -14.80 11.03
CA HIS A 165 -7.42 -16.03 11.23
C HIS A 165 -8.80 -15.82 11.86
N TRP A 166 -9.22 -14.56 12.03
CA TRP A 166 -10.52 -14.26 12.61
C TRP A 166 -11.63 -14.86 11.73
N SER A 167 -12.53 -15.60 12.35
CA SER A 167 -13.73 -16.15 11.70
C SER A 167 -14.95 -15.66 12.44
N ASP A 168 -16.04 -15.43 11.71
CA ASP A 168 -17.34 -15.12 12.31
C ASP A 168 -17.80 -16.30 13.18
N PRO A 169 -17.98 -16.13 14.51
CA PRO A 169 -18.39 -17.22 15.39
C PRO A 169 -19.79 -17.77 15.10
N ASP A 170 -20.62 -16.99 14.39
CA ASP A 170 -22.01 -17.34 14.07
C ASP A 170 -22.14 -18.10 12.72
N GLN A 171 -21.02 -18.52 12.11
CA GLN A 171 -20.95 -19.45 10.97
C GLN A 171 -20.46 -20.83 11.39
#